data_AF-A0A444Z9L9-F1
#
_entry.id   AF-A0A444Z9L9-F1
#
_cell.length_a   1.000
_cell.length_b   1.000
_cell.length_c   1.000
_cell.angle_alpha   90.00
_cell.angle_beta   90.00
_cell.angle_gamma   90.00
#
_symmetry.space_group_name_H-M   'P 1'
#
loop_
_entity.id
_entity.type
_entity.pdbx_description
1 polymer ?
#
loop_
_entity_poly.entity_id
_entity_poly.type
_entity_poly.pdbx_seq_one_letter_code
_entity_poly.pdbx_strand_id
1 'polypeptide(L)' 'MNWQQIHLLWGENDKIFKKELAHNMKELLGNKTTFEGIKNASHLVHMVRPCAFNTSLNHFLSSLLFPTPN' A
#
# COMPACT_ATOMS: atom_id res chain seq x y z
N MET A 1 -6.31 -21.92 8.51
CA MET A 1 -6.62 -20.48 8.37
C MET A 1 -5.91 -19.99 7.12
N ASN A 2 -6.65 -19.47 6.13
CA ASN A 2 -6.06 -18.88 4.93
C ASN A 2 -5.39 -17.57 5.31
N TRP A 3 -4.10 -17.44 5.02
CA TRP A 3 -3.32 -16.27 5.39
C TRP A 3 -3.40 -15.21 4.30
N GLN A 4 -3.96 -14.04 4.61
CA GLN A 4 -4.02 -12.90 3.69
C GLN A 4 -2.78 -12.01 3.86
N GLN A 5 -2.20 -11.54 2.75
CA GLN A 5 -1.20 -10.46 2.76
C GLN A 5 -1.91 -9.11 2.60
N ILE A 6 -1.43 -8.08 3.29
CA ILE A 6 -2.00 -6.73 3.24
C ILE A 6 -0.94 -5.76 2.70
N HIS A 7 -1.33 -4.90 1.76
CA HIS A 7 -0.46 -3.85 1.21
C HIS A 7 -1.17 -2.50 1.29
N LEU A 8 -0.65 -1.60 2.11
CA LEU A 8 -1.21 -0.27 2.34
C LEU A 8 -0.62 0.70 1.30
N LEU A 9 -1.46 1.17 0.37
CA LEU A 9 -1.13 2.26 -0.57
C LEU A 9 -1.63 3.59 -0.01
N TRP A 10 -0.74 4.57 0.15
CA TRP A 10 -1.07 5.79 0.88
C TRP A 10 -0.54 7.05 0.22
N GLY A 11 -1.28 8.16 0.29
CA GLY A 11 -0.82 9.45 -0.21
C GLY A 11 0.09 10.11 0.81
N GLU A 12 1.33 10.46 0.44
CA GLU A 12 2.26 11.06 1.40
C GLU A 12 1.80 12.43 1.93
N ASN A 13 0.94 13.13 1.16
CA ASN A 13 0.38 14.42 1.52
C ASN A 13 -1.10 14.30 1.97
N ASP A 14 -1.53 13.13 2.45
CA ASP A 14 -2.87 12.96 3.03
C ASP A 14 -2.97 13.73 4.35
N LYS A 15 -3.93 14.67 4.39
CA LYS A 15 -4.21 15.51 5.56
C LYS A 15 -5.43 15.03 6.36
N ILE A 16 -6.22 14.10 5.80
CA ILE A 16 -7.37 13.47 6.45
C ILE A 16 -6.88 12.27 7.25
N PHE A 17 -6.21 11.33 6.57
CA PHE A 17 -5.54 10.22 7.21
C PHE A 17 -4.03 10.40 7.12
N LYS A 18 -3.46 11.00 8.15
CA LYS A 18 -2.02 11.29 8.21
C LYS A 18 -1.21 10.00 8.05
N LYS A 19 -0.03 10.11 7.43
CA LYS A 19 0.91 9.00 7.21
C LYS A 19 1.22 8.19 8.48
N GLU A 20 1.22 8.83 9.65
CA GLU A 20 1.39 8.17 10.96
C GLU A 20 0.32 7.10 11.21
N LEU A 21 -0.93 7.33 10.81
CA LEU A 21 -1.99 6.32 10.95
C LEU A 21 -1.66 5.06 10.14
N ALA A 22 -1.13 5.20 8.93
CA ALA A 22 -0.73 4.06 8.10
C ALA A 22 0.42 3.27 8.72
N HIS A 23 1.37 3.95 9.35
CA HIS A 23 2.45 3.30 10.11
C HIS A 23 1.90 2.53 11.31
N ASN A 24 1.03 3.15 12.12
CA ASN A 24 0.40 2.49 13.27
C ASN A 24 -0.44 1.28 12.83
N MET A 25 -1.17 1.39 11.71
CA MET A 25 -1.93 0.27 11.14
C MET A 25 -1.00 -0.88 10.71
N LYS A 26 0.12 -0.57 10.06
CA LYS A 26 1.11 -1.59 9.68
C LYS A 26 1.64 -2.33 10.90
N GLU A 27 1.97 -1.61 11.99
CA GLU A 27 2.45 -2.22 13.23
C GLU A 27 1.39 -3.13 13.85
N LEU A 28 0.13 -2.68 13.92
CA LEU A 28 -0.98 -3.47 14.47
C LEU A 28 -1.27 -4.74 13.65
N LEU A 29 -1.20 -4.63 12.32
CA LEU A 29 -1.48 -5.75 11.41
C LEU A 29 -0.28 -6.71 11.25
N GLY A 30 0.90 -6.33 11.74
CA GLY A 30 2.08 -7.17 11.84
C GLY A 30 2.76 -7.52 10.51
N ASN A 31 3.61 -8.55 10.55
CA ASN A 31 4.63 -8.83 9.54
C ASN A 31 4.12 -9.19 8.13
N LYS A 32 2.82 -9.46 7.97
CA LYS A 32 2.19 -9.70 6.65
C LYS A 32 1.67 -8.42 5.99
N THR A 33 1.92 -7.28 6.63
CA THR A 33 1.49 -5.97 6.15
C THR A 33 2.67 -5.16 5.66
N THR A 34 2.56 -4.70 4.42
CA THR A 34 3.50 -3.81 3.77
C THR A 34 2.87 -2.43 3.58
N PHE A 35 3.70 -1.42 3.43
CA PHE A 35 3.28 -0.03 3.27
C PHE A 35 4.07 0.62 2.15
N GLU A 36 3.38 1.33 1.27
CA GLU A 36 3.97 2.12 0.20
C GLU A 36 3.33 3.51 0.13
N GLY A 37 4.17 4.54 0.29
CA GLY A 37 3.78 5.93 0.17
C GLY A 37 3.92 6.43 -1.27
N ILE A 38 2.84 6.97 -1.83
CA ILE A 38 2.80 7.58 -3.16
C ILE A 38 3.04 9.09 -3.01
N LYS A 39 4.20 9.52 -3.50
CA LYS A 39 4.63 10.94 -3.51
C LYS A 39 3.61 11.81 -4.24
N ASN A 40 3.49 13.08 -3.84
CA ASN A 40 2.61 14.06 -4.47
C ASN A 40 1.14 13.60 -4.61
N ALA A 41 0.68 12.69 -3.75
CA ALA A 41 -0.72 12.29 -3.64
C ALA A 41 -1.25 12.68 -2.26
N SER A 42 -2.48 13.18 -2.24
CA SER A 42 -3.26 13.33 -1.00
C SER A 42 -4.17 12.12 -0.80
N HIS A 43 -5.24 12.28 -0.04
CA HIS A 43 -6.16 11.21 0.36
C HIS A 43 -6.66 10.32 -0.78
N LEU A 44 -7.05 10.94 -1.90
CA LEU A 44 -7.63 10.25 -3.04
C LEU A 44 -6.54 9.78 -4.02
N VAL A 45 -5.63 8.94 -3.53
CA VAL A 45 -4.40 8.52 -4.24
C VAL A 45 -4.68 7.95 -5.62
N HIS A 46 -5.72 7.11 -5.74
CA HIS A 46 -6.14 6.48 -6.99
C HIS A 46 -6.64 7.50 -8.03
N MET A 47 -7.13 8.67 -7.61
CA MET A 47 -7.56 9.75 -8.51
C MET A 47 -6.45 10.74 -8.84
N VAL A 48 -5.61 11.10 -7.85
CA VAL A 48 -4.57 12.13 -8.02
C VAL A 48 -3.31 11.57 -8.69
N ARG A 49 -2.97 10.30 -8.44
CA ARG A 49 -1.80 9.62 -9.01
C ARG A 49 -2.18 8.24 -9.58
N PRO A 50 -3.13 8.16 -10.52
CA PRO A 50 -3.71 6.89 -11.00
C PRO A 50 -2.66 5.93 -11.54
N CYS A 51 -1.69 6.42 -12.32
CA CYS A 51 -0.63 5.57 -12.87
C CYS A 51 0.29 5.02 -11.78
N ALA A 52 0.71 5.85 -10.82
CA ALA A 52 1.57 5.38 -9.73
C ALA A 52 0.82 4.37 -8.85
N PHE A 53 -0.45 4.67 -8.51
CA PHE A 53 -1.31 3.78 -7.75
C PHE A 53 -1.49 2.42 -8.44
N ASN A 54 -1.85 2.41 -9.72
CA ASN A 54 -2.07 1.17 -10.46
C ASN A 54 -0.77 0.39 -10.67
N THR A 55 0.37 1.06 -10.86
CA THR A 55 1.68 0.37 -10.94
C THR A 55 1.99 -0.35 -9.62
N SER A 56 1.86 0.33 -8.48
CA SER A 56 2.11 -0.27 -7.16
C SER A 56 1.14 -1.40 -6.86
N LEU A 57 -0.16 -1.22 -7.18
CA LEU A 57 -1.17 -2.27 -7.04
C LEU A 57 -0.85 -3.49 -7.90
N ASN A 58 -0.52 -3.29 -9.18
CA ASN A 58 -0.18 -4.37 -10.09
C ASN A 58 1.08 -5.12 -9.66
N HIS A 59 2.08 -4.40 -9.12
CA HIS A 59 3.28 -5.02 -8.56
C HIS A 59 2.95 -5.92 -7.36
N PHE A 60 2.11 -5.44 -6.43
CA PHE A 60 1.62 -6.24 -5.31
C PHE A 60 0.83 -7.47 -5.78
N LEU A 61 -0.11 -7.31 -6.72
CA LEU A 61 -0.89 -8.44 -7.23
C LEU A 61 -0.01 -9.46 -7.97
N SER A 62 0.98 -8.99 -8.73
CA SER A 62 1.91 -9.86 -9.45
C SER A 62 2.78 -10.67 -8.51
N SER A 63 3.23 -10.10 -7.38
CA SER A 63 4.03 -10.83 -6.40
C SER A 63 3.24 -11.95 -5.69
N LEU A 64 1.91 -11.83 -5.63
CA LEU A 64 1.02 -12.88 -5.11
C LEU A 64 0.77 -13.99 -6.13
N LEU A 65 0.65 -13.64 -7.42
CA LEU A 65 0.31 -14.58 -8.50
C LEU A 65 1.54 -15.32 -9.04
N PHE A 66 2.70 -14.68 -9.04
CA PHE A 66 3.96 -15.20 -9.58
C PHE A 66 5.10 -15.01 -8.59
N PRO A 67 5.10 -15.71 -7.43
CA PRO A 67 6.20 -15.63 -6.50
C PRO A 67 7.48 -16.12 -7.19
N THR A 68 8.52 -15.30 -7.23
CA THR A 68 9.82 -15.70 -7.77
C THR A 68 10.34 -16.89 -6.96
N PRO A 69 10.83 -17.98 -7.61
CA PRO A 69 11.46 -19.07 -6.88
C PRO A 69 12.67 -18.55 -6.10
N ASN A 70 12.81 -18.99 -4.85
CA ASN A 70 13.95 -18.70 -3.97
C ASN A 70 15.27 -19.24 -4.53
#